data_AF-A0A090VCC8-F1
#
_entry.id   AF-A0A090VCC8-F1
#
_cell.length_a   1.000
_cell.length_b   1.000
_cell.length_c   1.000
_cell.angle_alpha   90.00
_cell.angle_beta   90.00
_cell.angle_gamma   90.00
#
_symmetry.space_group_name_H-M   'P 1'
#
loop_
_entity.id
_entity.type
_entity.pdbx_description
1 polymer ?
#
loop_
_entity_poly.entity_id
_entity_poly.type
_entity_poly.pdbx_seq_one_letter_code
_entity_poly.pdbx_strand_id
1 'polypeptide(L)'
;MLAKKAKADKLKKQQIQPYSKIVTKDAKTDIGLFKIHTIDDKYLYEIPDSLFDREMLMVTRIAKTASGLGFGGGKENTQVLRWQVKDKKVLLRVVSNNVVADKSLPIHEAVVNSNFEPILYAFPIKAFSKDSTATVIDVTDLYKKDVNSLGLSVRNKKNYKVSRLDESKSYIESVKSYPLNIEARHVKTYYASNPPSNSSTGTISIEINNSMILLPKTPMKRRYFDKRVGWFTSSQTDYGLEAQKSKRLTYLDRWRLEVKDEDLEKFKNGELVEPKKQIVYYIDRATPVKWRKYIKQGIEDWQTAFKAAGFKNAIIAKDPPSVEENPEWTPEDARYSVVRYLASPIPNANGPHVSDPRSGEILESDINWYHNVMSLVNGWFFTQTAAANKAAQNSEFSDEVMGELIRFVSSHEVGHTLGLPHNMGSSSAYKVEDLRDPEFTKKYGTAPSIMDYARFNYIAQPEDVGVSLFPNIGIYDKYSIAWVINLF
;
A
#
# COMPACT_ATOMS: atom_id res chain seq x y z
N MET A 1 24.74 -22.28 -51.08
CA MET A 1 24.05 -20.97 -50.92
C MET A 1 22.66 -21.07 -50.27
N LEU A 2 21.95 -22.21 -50.33
CA LEU A 2 20.60 -22.36 -49.76
C LEU A 2 20.54 -22.37 -48.21
N ALA A 3 21.57 -22.88 -47.52
CA ALA A 3 21.61 -22.90 -46.05
C ALA A 3 21.91 -21.53 -45.39
N LYS A 4 22.60 -20.62 -46.10
CA LYS A 4 22.80 -19.22 -45.64
C LYS A 4 21.53 -18.37 -45.82
N LYS A 5 20.71 -18.67 -46.84
CA LYS A 5 19.41 -18.01 -47.07
C LYS A 5 18.38 -18.39 -46.00
N ALA A 6 18.35 -19.66 -45.57
CA ALA A 6 17.50 -20.12 -44.47
C ALA A 6 17.88 -19.55 -43.08
N LYS A 7 19.16 -19.20 -42.86
CA LYS A 7 19.62 -18.53 -41.62
C LYS A 7 19.37 -17.01 -41.66
N ALA A 8 19.43 -16.41 -42.86
CA ALA A 8 19.08 -15.00 -43.09
C ALA A 8 17.56 -14.74 -43.04
N ASP A 9 16.72 -15.70 -43.45
CA ASP A 9 15.25 -15.61 -43.31
C ASP A 9 14.76 -15.84 -41.87
N LYS A 10 15.55 -16.51 -41.02
CA LYS A 10 15.28 -16.60 -39.57
C LYS A 10 15.66 -15.34 -38.79
N LEU A 11 16.43 -14.42 -39.39
CA LEU A 11 16.83 -13.13 -38.79
C LEU A 11 15.99 -11.94 -39.29
N LYS A 12 15.01 -12.16 -40.18
CA LYS A 12 14.06 -11.14 -40.67
C LYS A 12 12.73 -11.03 -39.90
N LYS A 13 12.51 -11.81 -38.82
CA LYS A 13 11.23 -11.83 -38.08
C LYS A 13 11.25 -11.13 -36.70
N GLN A 14 11.65 -9.85 -36.68
CA GLN A 14 11.16 -8.88 -35.69
C GLN A 14 10.72 -7.60 -36.43
N GLN A 15 9.92 -7.80 -37.47
CA GLN A 15 9.29 -6.68 -38.16
C GLN A 15 8.02 -6.34 -37.39
N ILE A 16 8.00 -5.12 -36.86
CA ILE A 16 6.79 -4.46 -36.37
C ILE A 16 5.70 -4.66 -37.41
N GLN A 17 4.55 -5.19 -36.99
CA GLN A 17 3.44 -5.56 -37.86
C GLN A 17 2.38 -4.46 -37.86
N PRO A 18 1.49 -4.42 -38.88
CA PRO A 18 0.29 -3.60 -38.83
C PRO A 18 -0.55 -3.92 -37.58
N TYR A 19 -1.09 -2.87 -36.94
CA TYR A 19 -1.88 -2.96 -35.70
C TYR A 19 -2.96 -4.06 -35.77
N SER A 20 -3.75 -4.11 -36.83
CA SER A 20 -4.86 -5.06 -37.01
C SER A 20 -4.43 -6.53 -37.10
N LYS A 21 -3.16 -6.80 -37.36
CA LYS A 21 -2.60 -8.17 -37.32
C LYS A 21 -2.18 -8.60 -35.91
N ILE A 22 -1.92 -7.64 -35.03
CA ILE A 22 -1.50 -7.88 -33.64
C ILE A 22 -2.69 -7.80 -32.70
N VAL A 23 -3.47 -6.72 -32.80
CA VAL A 23 -4.72 -6.52 -32.08
C VAL A 23 -5.86 -6.78 -33.06
N THR A 24 -6.35 -8.02 -33.07
CA THR A 24 -7.43 -8.46 -33.95
C THR A 24 -8.78 -8.01 -33.41
N LYS A 25 -9.84 -8.21 -34.22
CA LYS A 25 -11.23 -7.95 -33.80
C LYS A 25 -11.71 -8.84 -32.64
N ASP A 26 -11.03 -9.96 -32.40
CA ASP A 26 -11.37 -10.92 -31.34
C ASP A 26 -10.75 -10.53 -29.98
N ALA A 27 -9.93 -9.47 -29.97
CA ALA A 27 -9.29 -8.96 -28.76
C ALA A 27 -10.30 -8.38 -27.78
N LYS A 28 -10.32 -8.90 -26.55
CA LYS A 28 -11.00 -8.26 -25.43
C LYS A 28 -10.11 -7.14 -24.90
N THR A 29 -10.60 -5.92 -24.88
CA THR A 29 -9.81 -4.75 -24.50
C THR A 29 -10.31 -4.17 -23.18
N ASP A 30 -9.43 -4.11 -22.21
CA ASP A 30 -9.62 -3.34 -20.97
C ASP A 30 -8.94 -1.97 -21.11
N ILE A 31 -9.58 -0.92 -20.61
CA ILE A 31 -9.18 0.48 -20.82
C ILE A 31 -8.92 1.14 -19.46
N GLY A 32 -7.66 1.48 -19.23
CA GLY A 32 -7.24 2.25 -18.05
C GLY A 32 -5.96 3.01 -18.34
N LEU A 33 -4.96 2.86 -17.45
CA LEU A 33 -3.64 3.46 -17.58
C LEU A 33 -2.98 3.08 -18.91
N PHE A 34 -3.05 1.80 -19.27
CA PHE A 34 -2.74 1.27 -20.60
C PHE A 34 -4.03 0.67 -21.18
N LYS A 35 -4.11 0.46 -22.50
CA LYS A 35 -5.09 -0.52 -22.99
C LYS A 35 -4.46 -1.90 -22.89
N ILE A 36 -5.23 -2.86 -22.39
CA ILE A 36 -4.81 -4.25 -22.28
C ILE A 36 -5.67 -5.07 -23.22
N HIS A 37 -5.04 -5.71 -24.21
CA HIS A 37 -5.72 -6.57 -25.16
C HIS A 37 -5.44 -8.03 -24.82
N THR A 38 -6.50 -8.81 -24.64
CA THR A 38 -6.43 -10.25 -24.39
C THR A 38 -6.86 -11.03 -25.63
N ILE A 39 -5.99 -11.89 -26.15
CA ILE A 39 -6.20 -12.72 -27.36
C ILE A 39 -5.56 -14.09 -27.13
N ASP A 40 -6.35 -15.18 -27.14
CA ASP A 40 -5.87 -16.57 -27.01
C ASP A 40 -4.80 -16.74 -25.90
N ASP A 41 -5.11 -16.30 -24.69
CA ASP A 41 -4.24 -16.30 -23.49
C ASP A 41 -3.00 -15.40 -23.54
N LYS A 42 -2.87 -14.56 -24.58
CA LYS A 42 -1.86 -13.50 -24.64
C LYS A 42 -2.41 -12.20 -24.11
N TYR A 43 -1.56 -11.51 -23.35
CA TYR A 43 -1.82 -10.18 -22.82
C TYR A 43 -0.89 -9.19 -23.50
N LEU A 44 -1.49 -8.26 -24.25
CA LEU A 44 -0.77 -7.20 -24.94
C LEU A 44 -1.02 -5.87 -24.22
N TYR A 45 0.05 -5.12 -23.96
CA TYR A 45 -0.08 -3.73 -23.52
C TYR A 45 0.03 -2.82 -24.73
N GLU A 46 -0.96 -1.95 -24.91
CA GLU A 46 -0.85 -0.73 -25.71
C GLU A 46 -0.56 0.43 -24.75
N ILE A 47 0.71 0.84 -24.73
CA ILE A 47 1.25 1.86 -23.84
C ILE A 47 1.15 3.21 -24.56
N PRO A 48 0.40 4.19 -24.03
CA PRO A 48 0.46 5.57 -24.52
C PRO A 48 1.89 6.10 -24.48
N ASP A 49 2.37 6.69 -25.57
CA ASP A 49 3.77 7.13 -25.66
C ASP A 49 4.11 8.22 -24.62
N SER A 50 3.10 8.97 -24.17
CA SER A 50 3.21 9.97 -23.09
C SER A 50 3.53 9.39 -21.70
N LEU A 51 3.43 8.07 -21.54
CA LEU A 51 3.76 7.35 -20.30
C LEU A 51 5.16 6.70 -20.35
N PHE A 52 5.86 6.74 -21.49
CA PHE A 52 7.27 6.37 -21.49
C PHE A 52 8.10 7.34 -20.64
N ASP A 53 9.14 6.78 -20.02
CA ASP A 53 10.02 7.43 -19.05
C ASP A 53 9.31 7.98 -17.79
N ARG A 54 8.02 7.69 -17.60
CA ARG A 54 7.33 7.89 -16.34
C ARG A 54 7.64 6.73 -15.39
N GLU A 55 7.94 7.09 -14.15
CA GLU A 55 8.15 6.11 -13.09
C GLU A 55 6.82 5.58 -12.56
N MET A 56 6.79 4.27 -12.31
CA MET A 56 5.67 3.55 -11.74
C MET A 56 6.18 2.69 -10.59
N LEU A 57 5.41 2.58 -9.51
CA LEU A 57 5.76 1.72 -8.38
C LEU A 57 5.14 0.34 -8.55
N MET A 58 5.97 -0.69 -8.60
CA MET A 58 5.56 -2.08 -8.63
C MET A 58 5.53 -2.65 -7.22
N VAL A 59 4.34 -2.99 -6.72
CA VAL A 59 4.13 -3.65 -5.43
C VAL A 59 3.70 -5.08 -5.68
N THR A 60 4.46 -6.04 -5.15
CA THR A 60 4.15 -7.48 -5.27
C THR A 60 3.60 -7.97 -3.94
N ARG A 61 2.41 -8.56 -3.96
CA ARG A 61 1.73 -9.08 -2.77
C ARG A 61 1.25 -10.52 -2.99
N ILE A 62 1.20 -11.30 -1.92
CA ILE A 62 0.49 -12.58 -1.90
C ILE A 62 -1.01 -12.26 -1.90
N ALA A 63 -1.74 -12.69 -2.92
CA ALA A 63 -3.20 -12.57 -2.98
C ALA A 63 -3.87 -13.73 -2.26
N LYS A 64 -3.42 -14.97 -2.52
CA LYS A 64 -3.87 -16.20 -1.85
C LYS A 64 -2.69 -17.13 -1.62
N THR A 65 -2.74 -17.89 -0.53
CA THR A 65 -1.65 -18.79 -0.16
C THR A 65 -2.15 -19.98 0.65
N ALA A 66 -1.40 -21.09 0.60
CA ALA A 66 -1.52 -22.18 1.54
C ALA A 66 -0.87 -21.82 2.90
N SER A 67 -1.19 -22.60 3.93
CA SER A 67 -0.67 -22.43 5.29
C SER A 67 0.86 -22.36 5.33
N GLY A 68 1.41 -21.49 6.19
CA GLY A 68 2.86 -21.41 6.45
C GLY A 68 3.71 -20.67 5.41
N LEU A 69 3.09 -20.05 4.40
CA LEU A 69 3.77 -19.28 3.33
C LEU A 69 3.58 -17.76 3.43
N GLY A 70 2.79 -17.30 4.40
CA GLY A 70 2.39 -15.90 4.55
C GLY A 70 0.88 -15.78 4.70
N PHE A 71 0.33 -14.63 4.33
CA PHE A 71 -1.10 -14.33 4.35
C PHE A 71 -1.48 -13.48 3.14
N GLY A 72 -2.77 -13.51 2.74
CA GLY A 72 -3.30 -12.63 1.70
C GLY A 72 -3.14 -11.16 2.09
N GLY A 73 -2.62 -10.33 1.19
CA GLY A 73 -2.22 -8.93 1.45
C GLY A 73 -0.75 -8.76 1.85
N GLY A 74 -0.03 -9.84 2.16
CA GLY A 74 1.39 -9.79 2.54
C GLY A 74 2.28 -9.31 1.40
N LYS A 75 3.13 -8.31 1.66
CA LYS A 75 4.03 -7.70 0.67
C LYS A 75 5.32 -8.51 0.51
N GLU A 76 5.59 -8.96 -0.72
CA GLU A 76 6.82 -9.70 -1.07
C GLU A 76 7.92 -8.79 -1.64
N ASN A 77 7.54 -7.75 -2.38
CA ASN A 77 8.51 -6.84 -3.00
C ASN A 77 7.91 -5.45 -3.30
N THR A 78 8.77 -4.44 -3.39
CA THR A 78 8.42 -3.10 -3.86
C THR A 78 9.60 -2.50 -4.61
N GLN A 79 9.38 -2.01 -5.83
CA GLN A 79 10.44 -1.38 -6.63
C GLN A 79 9.86 -0.36 -7.62
N VAL A 80 10.64 0.65 -7.97
CA VAL A 80 10.26 1.61 -9.01
C VAL A 80 10.66 1.07 -10.37
N LEU A 81 9.74 1.09 -11.32
CA LEU A 81 9.93 0.66 -12.69
C LEU A 81 9.72 1.83 -13.65
N ARG A 82 10.39 1.78 -14.80
CA ARG A 82 10.21 2.73 -15.89
C ARG A 82 10.19 2.01 -17.23
N TRP A 83 9.14 2.27 -18.01
CA TRP A 83 9.04 1.81 -19.39
C TRP A 83 9.84 2.77 -20.28
N GLN A 84 10.74 2.23 -21.10
CA GLN A 84 11.60 3.03 -21.96
C GLN A 84 11.65 2.42 -23.36
N VAL A 85 11.39 3.23 -24.39
CA VAL A 85 11.63 2.82 -25.78
C VAL A 85 13.13 2.87 -26.06
N LYS A 86 13.67 1.78 -26.60
CA LYS A 86 15.05 1.71 -27.09
C LYS A 86 15.09 0.90 -28.37
N ASP A 87 15.41 1.59 -29.48
CA ASP A 87 15.42 1.05 -30.82
C ASP A 87 14.07 0.39 -31.18
N LYS A 88 14.04 -0.92 -31.42
CA LYS A 88 12.82 -1.69 -31.75
C LYS A 88 12.24 -2.45 -30.55
N LYS A 89 12.57 -2.01 -29.33
CA LYS A 89 12.17 -2.67 -28.08
C LYS A 89 11.63 -1.65 -27.08
N VAL A 90 10.78 -2.13 -26.21
CA VAL A 90 10.46 -1.47 -24.93
C VAL A 90 11.23 -2.21 -23.84
N LEU A 91 11.95 -1.46 -23.02
CA LEU A 91 12.66 -1.96 -21.84
C LEU A 91 11.84 -1.61 -20.60
N LEU A 92 11.77 -2.56 -19.67
CA LEU A 92 11.29 -2.32 -18.31
C LEU A 92 12.52 -2.19 -17.42
N ARG A 93 12.84 -0.96 -17.01
CA ARG A 93 14.01 -0.63 -16.18
C ARG A 93 13.64 -0.65 -14.71
N VAL A 94 14.59 -1.05 -13.86
CA VAL A 94 14.50 -0.87 -12.40
C VAL A 94 15.17 0.46 -12.05
N VAL A 95 14.39 1.40 -11.52
CA VAL A 95 14.85 2.73 -11.14
C VAL A 95 15.17 2.76 -9.65
N SER A 96 16.34 3.29 -9.30
CA SER A 96 16.72 3.54 -7.92
C SER A 96 16.55 5.03 -7.61
N ASN A 97 15.83 5.32 -6.54
CA ASN A 97 15.71 6.68 -6.00
C ASN A 97 16.57 6.86 -4.74
N ASN A 98 17.49 5.93 -4.46
CA ASN A 98 18.29 5.95 -3.23
C ASN A 98 19.45 6.97 -3.26
N VAL A 99 19.94 7.28 -4.45
CA VAL A 99 21.06 8.22 -4.67
C VAL A 99 20.59 9.26 -5.67
N VAL A 100 20.66 10.54 -5.29
CA VAL A 100 20.09 11.63 -6.07
C VAL A 100 21.02 12.84 -6.10
N ALA A 101 20.83 13.67 -7.13
CA ALA A 101 21.29 15.05 -7.21
C ALA A 101 20.31 15.82 -8.10
N ASP A 102 20.15 17.12 -7.83
CA ASP A 102 19.28 17.98 -8.65
C ASP A 102 19.72 17.96 -10.12
N LYS A 103 18.76 17.86 -11.04
CA LYS A 103 19.02 17.74 -12.48
C LYS A 103 19.73 18.96 -13.08
N SER A 104 19.65 20.12 -12.42
CA SER A 104 20.34 21.34 -12.82
C SER A 104 21.82 21.36 -12.47
N LEU A 105 22.29 20.43 -11.61
CA LEU A 105 23.66 20.39 -11.15
C LEU A 105 24.53 19.46 -12.02
N PRO A 106 25.77 19.83 -12.35
CA PRO A 106 26.68 18.95 -13.11
C PRO A 106 26.88 17.56 -12.48
N ILE A 107 26.91 17.48 -11.14
CA ILE A 107 27.08 16.20 -10.42
C ILE A 107 25.94 15.19 -10.67
N HIS A 108 24.79 15.65 -11.19
CA HIS A 108 23.71 14.76 -11.62
C HIS A 108 24.18 13.72 -12.64
N GLU A 109 25.06 14.11 -13.58
CA GLU A 109 25.61 13.19 -14.57
C GLU A 109 26.42 12.06 -13.90
N ALA A 110 27.26 12.41 -12.93
CA ALA A 110 28.03 11.41 -12.17
C ALA A 110 27.13 10.46 -11.37
N VAL A 111 26.05 10.98 -10.78
CA VAL A 111 25.04 10.16 -10.09
C VAL A 111 24.38 9.19 -11.07
N VAL A 112 23.93 9.65 -12.24
CA VAL A 112 23.31 8.79 -13.26
C VAL A 112 24.29 7.73 -13.76
N ASN A 113 25.52 8.11 -14.08
CA ASN A 113 26.56 7.19 -14.57
C ASN A 113 26.95 6.13 -13.54
N SER A 114 26.92 6.48 -12.25
CA SER A 114 27.25 5.56 -11.15
C SER A 114 26.07 4.68 -10.72
N ASN A 115 24.85 4.98 -11.17
CA ASN A 115 23.61 4.28 -10.80
C ASN A 115 22.87 3.78 -12.05
N PHE A 116 23.56 3.00 -12.88
CA PHE A 116 22.96 2.41 -14.09
C PHE A 116 21.70 1.60 -13.74
N GLU A 117 20.58 1.96 -14.37
CA GLU A 117 19.29 1.28 -14.18
C GLU A 117 19.27 -0.10 -14.86
N PRO A 118 19.21 -1.21 -14.10
CA PRO A 118 19.16 -2.54 -14.68
C PRO A 118 17.90 -2.76 -15.52
N ILE A 119 18.00 -3.63 -16.53
CA ILE A 119 16.84 -4.05 -17.33
C ILE A 119 16.20 -5.25 -16.63
N LEU A 120 14.96 -5.09 -16.16
CA LEU A 120 14.15 -6.18 -15.62
C LEU A 120 13.65 -7.10 -16.72
N TYR A 121 13.17 -6.50 -17.82
CA TYR A 121 12.63 -7.22 -18.97
C TYR A 121 12.75 -6.39 -20.26
N ALA A 122 12.78 -7.06 -21.41
CA ALA A 122 12.83 -6.41 -22.71
C ALA A 122 11.79 -7.01 -23.67
N PHE A 123 10.99 -6.15 -24.28
CA PHE A 123 9.87 -6.52 -25.12
C PHE A 123 10.11 -6.04 -26.56
N PRO A 124 10.08 -6.92 -27.57
CA PRO A 124 10.03 -6.49 -28.96
C PRO A 124 8.74 -5.71 -29.23
N ILE A 125 8.84 -4.57 -29.91
CA ILE A 125 7.66 -3.82 -30.36
C ILE A 125 6.91 -4.68 -31.38
N LYS A 126 5.61 -4.90 -31.14
CA LYS A 126 4.76 -5.72 -32.00
C LYS A 126 4.05 -4.87 -33.05
N ALA A 127 3.53 -3.72 -32.66
CA ALA A 127 2.83 -2.76 -33.52
C ALA A 127 2.87 -1.37 -32.88
N PHE A 128 2.46 -0.36 -33.65
CA PHE A 128 2.03 0.95 -33.16
C PHE A 128 0.52 1.06 -33.28
N SER A 129 -0.12 1.89 -32.45
CA SER A 129 -1.56 2.18 -32.56
C SER A 129 -1.91 2.82 -33.91
N LYS A 130 -3.20 2.83 -34.26
CA LYS A 130 -3.67 3.34 -35.57
C LYS A 130 -3.29 4.81 -35.82
N ASP A 131 -3.24 5.61 -34.75
CA ASP A 131 -2.85 7.02 -34.73
C ASP A 131 -1.36 7.22 -34.40
N SER A 132 -0.60 6.14 -34.18
CA SER A 132 0.83 6.17 -33.83
C SER A 132 1.16 6.95 -32.55
N THR A 133 0.22 7.02 -31.59
CA THR A 133 0.44 7.65 -30.27
C THR A 133 0.65 6.64 -29.14
N ALA A 134 0.65 5.34 -29.46
CA ALA A 134 0.88 4.28 -28.51
C ALA A 134 1.65 3.11 -29.13
N THR A 135 2.37 2.39 -28.27
CA THR A 135 3.23 1.27 -28.65
C THR A 135 2.68 -0.04 -28.08
N VAL A 136 2.56 -1.06 -28.93
CA VAL A 136 2.00 -2.39 -28.55
C VAL A 136 3.12 -3.39 -28.31
N ILE A 137 3.10 -4.03 -27.13
CA ILE A 137 4.02 -5.09 -26.72
C ILE A 137 3.26 -6.29 -26.16
N ASP A 138 3.89 -7.48 -26.17
CA ASP A 138 3.36 -8.70 -25.56
C ASP A 138 4.02 -8.91 -24.19
N VAL A 139 3.24 -8.83 -23.11
CA VAL A 139 3.71 -8.93 -21.73
C VAL A 139 3.43 -10.29 -21.10
N THR A 140 2.90 -11.25 -21.85
CA THR A 140 2.50 -12.57 -21.34
C THR A 140 3.65 -13.24 -20.58
N ASP A 141 4.86 -13.21 -21.13
CA ASP A 141 6.03 -13.85 -20.53
C ASP A 141 6.55 -13.13 -19.27
N LEU A 142 6.23 -11.85 -19.07
CA LEU A 142 6.59 -11.11 -17.85
C LEU A 142 5.93 -11.76 -16.62
N TYR A 143 4.67 -12.15 -16.77
CA TYR A 143 3.88 -12.72 -15.69
C TYR A 143 3.81 -14.25 -15.75
N LYS A 144 4.08 -14.90 -16.89
CA LYS A 144 4.13 -16.37 -16.97
C LYS A 144 5.45 -16.96 -16.48
N LYS A 145 6.59 -16.35 -16.82
CA LYS A 145 7.92 -16.85 -16.44
C LYS A 145 8.34 -16.45 -15.03
N ASP A 146 9.40 -17.05 -14.51
CA ASP A 146 9.93 -16.71 -13.18
C ASP A 146 10.75 -15.42 -13.22
N VAL A 147 10.08 -14.28 -13.12
CA VAL A 147 10.72 -12.99 -12.89
C VAL A 147 10.85 -12.78 -11.38
N ASN A 148 12.07 -12.85 -10.88
CA ASN A 148 12.36 -12.90 -9.43
C ASN A 148 11.66 -11.82 -8.60
N SER A 149 11.58 -10.59 -9.12
CA SER A 149 10.98 -9.45 -8.41
C SER A 149 9.46 -9.43 -8.41
N LEU A 150 8.81 -10.32 -9.17
CA LEU A 150 7.35 -10.37 -9.37
C LEU A 150 6.71 -11.66 -8.82
N GLY A 151 7.48 -12.51 -8.13
CA GLY A 151 7.01 -13.77 -7.57
C GLY A 151 7.37 -13.92 -6.10
N LEU A 152 7.60 -15.16 -5.66
CA LEU A 152 8.00 -15.46 -4.28
C LEU A 152 9.35 -14.79 -3.94
N SER A 153 9.45 -14.14 -2.77
CA SER A 153 10.66 -13.44 -2.34
C SER A 153 11.88 -14.37 -2.29
N VAL A 154 13.06 -13.79 -2.53
CA VAL A 154 14.35 -14.52 -2.49
C VAL A 154 14.58 -15.21 -1.15
N ARG A 155 14.17 -14.57 -0.05
CA ARG A 155 14.24 -15.15 1.30
C ARG A 155 13.41 -16.43 1.40
N ASN A 156 12.15 -16.40 0.95
CA ASN A 156 11.28 -17.56 0.97
C ASN A 156 11.76 -18.65 0.00
N LYS A 157 12.20 -18.28 -1.21
CA LYS A 157 12.83 -19.22 -2.15
C LYS A 157 14.00 -19.96 -1.48
N LYS A 158 14.86 -19.27 -0.73
CA LYS A 158 15.97 -19.87 0.02
C LYS A 158 15.49 -20.77 1.16
N ASN A 159 14.57 -20.28 1.99
CA ASN A 159 14.06 -21.01 3.17
C ASN A 159 13.42 -22.35 2.79
N TYR A 160 12.66 -22.36 1.69
CA TYR A 160 11.93 -23.55 1.23
C TYR A 160 12.68 -24.36 0.17
N LYS A 161 13.93 -24.00 -0.12
CA LYS A 161 14.79 -24.68 -1.10
C LYS A 161 14.09 -24.81 -2.47
N VAL A 162 13.55 -23.69 -2.94
CA VAL A 162 12.92 -23.58 -4.26
C VAL A 162 13.98 -23.75 -5.34
N SER A 163 13.72 -24.63 -6.30
CA SER A 163 14.64 -24.90 -7.42
C SER A 163 14.27 -24.14 -8.69
N ARG A 164 13.02 -24.29 -9.15
CA ARG A 164 12.51 -23.62 -10.37
C ARG A 164 10.99 -23.50 -10.35
N LEU A 165 10.48 -22.61 -11.20
CA LEU A 165 9.05 -22.51 -11.50
C LEU A 165 8.59 -23.72 -12.35
N ASP A 166 7.41 -24.23 -12.03
CA ASP A 166 6.63 -25.15 -12.86
C ASP A 166 5.65 -24.35 -13.73
N GLU A 167 6.07 -24.04 -14.96
CA GLU A 167 5.26 -23.27 -15.92
C GLU A 167 3.96 -23.99 -16.32
N SER A 168 3.89 -25.32 -16.19
CA SER A 168 2.68 -26.09 -16.52
C SER A 168 1.57 -25.95 -15.48
N LYS A 169 1.95 -25.58 -14.24
CA LYS A 169 1.05 -25.32 -13.11
C LYS A 169 1.02 -23.85 -12.71
N SER A 170 1.47 -22.97 -13.61
CA SER A 170 1.50 -21.52 -13.41
C SER A 170 0.78 -20.85 -14.56
N TYR A 171 -0.08 -19.89 -14.25
CA TYR A 171 -0.94 -19.26 -15.24
C TYR A 171 -1.36 -17.86 -14.78
N ILE A 172 -1.75 -17.02 -15.73
CA ILE A 172 -2.24 -15.67 -15.47
C ILE A 172 -3.75 -15.76 -15.24
N GLU A 173 -4.20 -15.33 -14.07
CA GLU A 173 -5.62 -15.29 -13.71
C GLU A 173 -6.31 -14.10 -14.37
N SER A 174 -5.68 -12.92 -14.28
CA SER A 174 -6.17 -11.71 -14.94
C SER A 174 -5.08 -10.65 -15.04
N VAL A 175 -5.24 -9.75 -16.00
CA VAL A 175 -4.52 -8.47 -16.04
C VAL A 175 -5.52 -7.38 -16.30
N LYS A 176 -5.66 -6.44 -15.36
CA LYS A 176 -6.68 -5.38 -15.39
C LYS A 176 -6.02 -4.00 -15.42
N SER A 177 -6.62 -3.08 -16.15
CA SER A 177 -6.16 -1.69 -16.24
C SER A 177 -7.13 -0.75 -15.56
N TYR A 178 -6.63 -0.07 -14.54
CA TYR A 178 -7.32 1.02 -13.85
C TYR A 178 -6.72 2.36 -14.27
N PRO A 179 -7.40 3.50 -14.01
CA PRO A 179 -6.89 4.80 -14.44
C PRO A 179 -5.50 5.15 -13.91
N LEU A 180 -5.13 4.67 -12.72
CA LEU A 180 -3.86 4.99 -12.07
C LEU A 180 -2.93 3.78 -11.86
N ASN A 181 -3.37 2.56 -12.15
CA ASN A 181 -2.60 1.35 -11.92
C ASN A 181 -2.98 0.20 -12.85
N ILE A 182 -2.11 -0.79 -12.93
CA ILE A 182 -2.36 -2.05 -13.61
C ILE A 182 -2.15 -3.18 -12.62
N GLU A 183 -3.12 -4.07 -12.52
CA GLU A 183 -3.10 -5.22 -11.62
C GLU A 183 -2.93 -6.50 -12.44
N ALA A 184 -1.87 -7.26 -12.17
CA ALA A 184 -1.65 -8.57 -12.77
C ALA A 184 -1.70 -9.65 -11.69
N ARG A 185 -2.75 -10.48 -11.75
CA ARG A 185 -2.91 -11.66 -10.90
C ARG A 185 -2.46 -12.91 -11.62
N HIS A 186 -1.62 -13.70 -10.98
CA HIS A 186 -1.15 -14.96 -11.53
C HIS A 186 -0.83 -15.98 -10.43
N VAL A 187 -1.02 -17.24 -10.77
CA VAL A 187 -0.63 -18.37 -9.93
C VAL A 187 0.78 -18.79 -10.32
N LYS A 188 1.64 -18.90 -9.30
CA LYS A 188 3.02 -19.38 -9.43
C LYS A 188 3.18 -20.65 -8.62
N THR A 189 3.54 -21.73 -9.31
CA THR A 189 3.89 -23.00 -8.69
C THR A 189 5.39 -23.24 -8.81
N TYR A 190 6.07 -23.43 -7.69
CA TYR A 190 7.51 -23.66 -7.60
C TYR A 190 7.79 -25.07 -7.11
N TYR A 191 8.77 -25.76 -7.70
CA TYR A 191 9.32 -26.97 -7.09
C TYR A 191 10.14 -26.58 -5.86
N ALA A 192 9.88 -27.25 -4.74
CA ALA A 192 10.49 -26.95 -3.45
C ALA A 192 10.76 -28.26 -2.70
N SER A 193 11.99 -28.45 -2.21
CA SER A 193 12.33 -29.65 -1.45
C SER A 193 12.01 -29.53 0.05
N ASN A 194 11.61 -28.33 0.51
CA ASN A 194 11.22 -28.07 1.89
C ASN A 194 10.00 -27.14 1.96
N PRO A 195 8.86 -27.50 1.33
CA PRO A 195 7.66 -26.67 1.37
C PRO A 195 7.11 -26.60 2.80
N PRO A 196 6.55 -25.46 3.23
CA PRO A 196 6.08 -25.29 4.61
C PRO A 196 4.73 -26.00 4.90
N SER A 197 4.01 -26.39 3.86
CA SER A 197 2.76 -27.14 3.93
C SER A 197 2.60 -27.99 2.68
N ASN A 198 1.65 -28.92 2.70
CA ASN A 198 1.35 -29.81 1.57
C ASN A 198 2.60 -30.53 1.02
N SER A 199 3.50 -30.99 1.91
CA SER A 199 4.82 -31.50 1.53
C SER A 199 4.80 -32.70 0.58
N SER A 200 3.70 -33.45 0.54
CA SER A 200 3.46 -34.54 -0.41
C SER A 200 3.48 -34.11 -1.88
N THR A 201 3.24 -32.83 -2.20
CA THR A 201 3.25 -32.33 -3.58
C THR A 201 4.66 -32.03 -4.08
N GLY A 202 5.63 -31.80 -3.19
CA GLY A 202 6.97 -31.31 -3.54
C GLY A 202 6.96 -29.92 -4.19
N THR A 203 5.88 -29.15 -4.04
CA THR A 203 5.72 -27.83 -4.66
C THR A 203 5.11 -26.80 -3.71
N ILE A 204 5.32 -25.53 -4.03
CA ILE A 204 4.68 -24.37 -3.41
C ILE A 204 3.85 -23.68 -4.46
N SER A 205 2.55 -23.52 -4.23
CA SER A 205 1.65 -22.76 -5.12
C SER A 205 1.11 -21.55 -4.37
N ILE A 206 1.23 -20.37 -4.99
CA ILE A 206 0.76 -19.09 -4.45
C ILE A 206 0.10 -18.29 -5.57
N GLU A 207 -0.96 -17.54 -5.24
CA GLU A 207 -1.51 -16.51 -6.11
C GLU A 207 -0.84 -15.20 -5.75
N ILE A 208 -0.16 -14.58 -6.70
CA ILE A 208 0.52 -13.29 -6.56
C ILE A 208 -0.30 -12.22 -7.28
N ASN A 209 -0.38 -11.05 -6.65
CA ASN A 209 -0.82 -9.83 -7.30
C ASN A 209 0.37 -8.87 -7.48
N ASN A 210 0.58 -8.41 -8.71
CA ASN A 210 1.53 -7.34 -9.05
C ASN A 210 0.75 -6.07 -9.41
N SER A 211 0.83 -5.09 -8.52
CA SER A 211 0.23 -3.77 -8.66
C SER A 211 1.26 -2.78 -9.19
N MET A 212 1.06 -2.26 -10.41
CA MET A 212 1.91 -1.24 -11.00
C MET A 212 1.21 0.12 -10.95
N ILE A 213 1.59 0.96 -10.00
CA ILE A 213 0.94 2.24 -9.71
C ILE A 213 1.70 3.38 -10.39
N LEU A 214 1.02 4.21 -11.17
CA LEU A 214 1.62 5.41 -11.78
C LEU A 214 2.01 6.41 -10.70
N LEU A 215 3.28 6.80 -10.64
CA LEU A 215 3.71 7.82 -9.68
C LEU A 215 3.26 9.23 -10.13
N PRO A 216 2.96 10.13 -9.16
CA PRO A 216 2.60 11.52 -9.45
C PRO A 216 3.61 12.19 -10.38
N LYS A 217 3.13 13.00 -11.33
CA LYS A 217 4.01 13.74 -12.25
C LYS A 217 4.92 14.70 -11.49
N THR A 218 4.35 15.38 -10.49
CA THR A 218 5.08 16.28 -9.59
C THR A 218 5.09 15.67 -8.19
N PRO A 219 6.26 15.24 -7.68
CA PRO A 219 6.38 14.73 -6.32
C PRO A 219 5.88 15.76 -5.30
N MET A 220 5.24 15.30 -4.22
CA MET A 220 4.85 16.17 -3.11
C MET A 220 6.08 16.87 -2.50
N LYS A 221 5.89 18.08 -1.97
CA LYS A 221 6.93 18.74 -1.20
C LYS A 221 7.28 17.89 0.04
N ARG A 222 8.55 17.51 0.14
CA ARG A 222 9.11 16.74 1.26
C ARG A 222 8.98 17.51 2.58
N ARG A 223 8.61 16.81 3.65
CA ARG A 223 8.72 17.28 5.04
C ARG A 223 9.91 16.54 5.67
N TYR A 224 10.97 17.24 6.03
CA TYR A 224 12.14 16.59 6.64
C TYR A 224 11.78 16.00 8.00
N PHE A 225 12.39 14.86 8.29
CA PHE A 225 12.20 14.16 9.55
C PHE A 225 12.80 14.92 10.72
N ASP A 226 12.05 15.01 11.81
CA ASP A 226 12.49 15.51 13.10
C ASP A 226 12.33 14.40 14.13
N LYS A 227 13.44 14.02 14.79
CA LYS A 227 13.47 12.93 15.76
C LYS A 227 12.56 13.14 16.98
N ARG A 228 12.08 14.37 17.22
CA ARG A 228 11.20 14.72 18.34
C ARG A 228 9.73 14.39 18.09
N VAL A 229 9.35 14.17 16.82
CA VAL A 229 7.97 13.83 16.43
C VAL A 229 8.01 12.56 15.62
N GLY A 230 7.54 11.46 16.21
CA GLY A 230 7.59 10.12 15.61
C GLY A 230 6.72 10.01 14.36
N TRP A 231 7.34 9.65 13.23
CA TRP A 231 6.72 9.43 11.92
C TRP A 231 7.47 8.33 11.16
N PHE A 232 6.78 7.59 10.31
CA PHE A 232 7.40 6.75 9.30
C PHE A 232 8.15 7.63 8.30
N THR A 233 9.24 7.10 7.74
CA THR A 233 10.16 7.89 6.93
C THR A 233 10.69 7.14 5.74
N SER A 234 10.88 7.88 4.65
CA SER A 234 11.70 7.53 3.52
C SER A 234 13.05 8.24 3.58
N SER A 235 14.05 7.76 2.86
CA SER A 235 15.38 8.37 2.83
C SER A 235 16.06 8.28 1.47
N GLN A 236 16.88 9.28 1.15
CA GLN A 236 17.76 9.29 -0.01
C GLN A 236 19.13 9.82 0.38
N THR A 237 20.15 9.48 -0.39
CA THR A 237 21.49 10.07 -0.28
C THR A 237 21.65 11.13 -1.36
N ASP A 238 21.78 12.38 -0.95
CA ASP A 238 21.90 13.54 -1.83
C ASP A 238 23.38 13.92 -2.02
N TYR A 239 23.78 14.03 -3.28
CA TYR A 239 25.11 14.45 -3.73
C TYR A 239 25.13 15.88 -4.27
N GLY A 240 23.97 16.51 -4.46
CA GLY A 240 23.83 17.87 -4.99
C GLY A 240 23.94 18.97 -3.93
N LEU A 241 24.14 18.62 -2.66
CA LEU A 241 24.29 19.61 -1.60
C LEU A 241 25.71 20.18 -1.59
N GLU A 242 25.85 21.46 -1.24
CA GLU A 242 27.14 22.17 -1.04
C GLU A 242 28.05 21.56 0.06
N ALA A 243 27.58 20.54 0.77
CA ALA A 243 28.39 19.84 1.74
C ALA A 243 29.55 19.12 1.04
N GLN A 244 30.74 19.14 1.65
CA GLN A 244 31.93 18.39 1.19
C GLN A 244 31.78 16.86 1.41
N LYS A 245 30.56 16.34 1.36
CA LYS A 245 30.19 14.92 1.47
C LYS A 245 28.74 14.75 1.02
N SER A 246 28.39 13.54 0.59
CA SER A 246 26.99 13.18 0.42
C SER A 246 26.27 13.17 1.77
N LYS A 247 24.98 13.52 1.75
CA LYS A 247 24.16 13.58 2.96
C LYS A 247 22.94 12.69 2.79
N ARG A 248 22.67 11.88 3.82
CA ARG A 248 21.38 11.19 3.91
C ARG A 248 20.30 12.20 4.31
N LEU A 249 19.32 12.38 3.43
CA LEU A 249 18.11 13.14 3.66
C LEU A 249 17.00 12.17 4.04
N THR A 250 16.38 12.41 5.19
CA THR A 250 15.24 11.62 5.69
C THR A 250 14.02 12.53 5.77
N TYR A 251 12.90 12.05 5.27
CA TYR A 251 11.64 12.79 5.19
C TYR A 251 10.46 11.88 5.51
N LEU A 252 9.36 12.50 5.90
CA LEU A 252 8.18 11.79 6.39
C LEU A 252 7.44 11.09 5.26
N ASP A 253 6.89 9.93 5.57
CA ASP A 253 5.80 9.34 4.80
C ASP A 253 4.48 9.94 5.28
N ARG A 254 3.74 10.62 4.40
CA ARG A 254 2.49 11.31 4.76
C ARG A 254 1.54 11.47 3.57
N TRP A 255 0.25 11.63 3.86
CA TRP A 255 -0.75 12.00 2.87
C TRP A 255 -0.56 13.45 2.38
N ARG A 256 -0.86 13.68 1.10
CA ARG A 256 -0.92 15.03 0.52
C ARG A 256 -2.24 15.70 0.91
N LEU A 257 -2.18 16.53 1.95
CA LEU A 257 -3.27 17.41 2.36
C LEU A 257 -2.90 18.85 2.04
N GLU A 258 -3.62 19.44 1.08
CA GLU A 258 -3.44 20.82 0.62
C GLU A 258 -4.75 21.57 0.84
N VAL A 259 -4.66 22.84 1.26
CA VAL A 259 -5.81 23.73 1.41
C VAL A 259 -6.27 24.19 0.02
N LYS A 260 -7.58 24.23 -0.22
CA LYS A 260 -8.15 24.80 -1.46
C LYS A 260 -7.74 26.27 -1.61
N ASP A 261 -7.46 26.72 -2.82
CA ASP A 261 -6.86 28.06 -3.01
C ASP A 261 -7.82 29.17 -2.52
N GLU A 262 -9.13 28.95 -2.66
CA GLU A 262 -10.21 29.80 -2.16
C GLU A 262 -10.39 29.82 -0.63
N ASP A 263 -9.80 28.85 0.10
CA ASP A 263 -9.95 28.69 1.54
C ASP A 263 -8.68 29.05 2.32
N LEU A 264 -7.63 29.54 1.65
CA LEU A 264 -6.34 29.88 2.27
C LEU A 264 -6.47 30.93 3.39
N GLU A 265 -7.25 31.99 3.18
CA GLU A 265 -7.42 33.03 4.21
C GLU A 265 -8.24 32.53 5.40
N LYS A 266 -9.26 31.70 5.16
CA LYS A 266 -10.03 31.03 6.23
C LYS A 266 -9.11 30.14 7.07
N PHE A 267 -8.27 29.34 6.41
CA PHE A 267 -7.31 28.47 7.08
C PHE A 267 -6.31 29.26 7.94
N LYS A 268 -5.76 30.37 7.41
CA LYS A 268 -4.87 31.26 8.17
C LYS A 268 -5.56 31.92 9.37
N ASN A 269 -6.85 32.19 9.26
CA ASN A 269 -7.67 32.73 10.35
C ASN A 269 -8.07 31.67 11.40
N GLY A 270 -7.64 30.41 11.23
CA GLY A 270 -7.95 29.30 12.13
C GLY A 270 -9.34 28.69 11.90
N GLU A 271 -10.03 29.04 10.81
CA GLU A 271 -11.28 28.40 10.44
C GLU A 271 -11.06 27.01 9.84
N LEU A 272 -11.99 26.09 10.10
CA LEU A 272 -11.93 24.73 9.57
C LEU A 272 -12.31 24.67 8.09
N VAL A 273 -11.37 24.21 7.27
CA VAL A 273 -11.52 24.07 5.81
C VAL A 273 -11.50 22.60 5.40
N GLU A 274 -11.88 22.30 4.16
CA GLU A 274 -11.74 20.94 3.59
C GLU A 274 -10.47 20.85 2.73
N PRO A 275 -9.74 19.73 2.76
CA PRO A 275 -8.58 19.58 1.88
C PRO A 275 -9.00 19.48 0.41
N LYS A 276 -8.08 19.84 -0.51
CA LYS A 276 -8.26 19.65 -1.96
C LYS A 276 -8.60 18.20 -2.30
N LYS A 277 -8.00 17.23 -1.59
CA LYS A 277 -8.26 15.80 -1.70
C LYS A 277 -8.42 15.19 -0.30
N GLN A 278 -9.56 14.56 -0.05
CA GLN A 278 -9.81 13.83 1.19
C GLN A 278 -9.07 12.48 1.19
N ILE A 279 -8.75 12.00 2.39
CA ILE A 279 -8.37 10.61 2.63
C ILE A 279 -9.67 9.82 2.76
N VAL A 280 -9.91 8.89 1.83
CA VAL A 280 -11.16 8.11 1.81
C VAL A 280 -10.82 6.64 1.96
N TYR A 281 -11.35 6.03 3.03
CA TYR A 281 -11.29 4.59 3.23
C TYR A 281 -12.62 3.94 2.86
N TYR A 282 -12.55 2.85 2.13
CA TYR A 282 -13.69 1.99 1.84
C TYR A 282 -13.65 0.76 2.73
N ILE A 283 -14.82 0.27 3.13
CA ILE A 283 -14.93 -0.99 3.87
C ILE A 283 -15.11 -2.12 2.88
N ASP A 284 -14.30 -3.17 2.93
CA ASP A 284 -14.46 -4.32 2.03
C ASP A 284 -15.89 -4.90 2.13
N ARG A 285 -16.50 -5.24 0.99
CA ARG A 285 -17.82 -5.90 0.91
C ARG A 285 -17.85 -7.19 1.73
N ALA A 286 -16.71 -7.89 1.86
CA ALA A 286 -16.60 -9.10 2.66
C ALA A 286 -16.68 -8.86 4.19
N THR A 287 -16.61 -7.61 4.64
CA THR A 287 -16.71 -7.27 6.07
C THR A 287 -18.11 -7.57 6.61
N PRO A 288 -18.25 -8.35 7.71
CA PRO A 288 -19.54 -8.59 8.36
C PRO A 288 -20.28 -7.28 8.66
N VAL A 289 -21.55 -7.20 8.27
CA VAL A 289 -22.33 -5.95 8.27
C VAL A 289 -22.36 -5.29 9.67
N LYS A 290 -22.52 -6.09 10.72
CA LYS A 290 -22.55 -5.60 12.11
C LYS A 290 -21.29 -4.87 12.56
N TRP A 291 -20.12 -5.19 11.96
CA TRP A 291 -18.84 -4.59 12.33
C TRP A 291 -18.49 -3.36 11.50
N ARG A 292 -19.12 -3.17 10.34
CA ARG A 292 -18.78 -2.04 9.43
C ARG A 292 -18.92 -0.69 10.11
N LYS A 293 -19.95 -0.49 10.93
CA LYS A 293 -20.18 0.76 11.68
C LYS A 293 -18.96 1.11 12.54
N TYR A 294 -18.47 0.15 13.32
CA TYR A 294 -17.37 0.39 14.26
C TYR A 294 -16.03 0.62 13.58
N ILE A 295 -15.77 -0.08 12.47
CA ILE A 295 -14.58 0.16 11.65
C ILE A 295 -14.62 1.56 11.04
N LYS A 296 -15.76 2.00 10.49
CA LYS A 296 -15.94 3.36 9.97
C LYS A 296 -15.73 4.41 11.06
N GLN A 297 -16.28 4.18 12.25
CA GLN A 297 -16.06 5.07 13.39
C GLN A 297 -14.58 5.18 13.75
N GLY A 298 -13.82 4.08 13.76
CA GLY A 298 -12.39 4.12 14.07
C GLY A 298 -11.55 4.88 13.03
N ILE A 299 -11.93 4.80 11.75
CA ILE A 299 -11.35 5.65 10.71
C ILE A 299 -11.66 7.13 10.98
N GLU A 300 -12.91 7.45 11.31
CA GLU A 300 -13.38 8.82 11.48
C GLU A 300 -13.01 9.43 12.84
N ASP A 301 -12.54 8.65 13.82
CA ASP A 301 -12.01 9.16 15.09
C ASP A 301 -10.81 10.10 14.88
N TRP A 302 -10.03 9.86 13.81
CA TRP A 302 -8.92 10.72 13.39
C TRP A 302 -9.36 12.10 12.89
N GLN A 303 -10.65 12.31 12.57
CA GLN A 303 -11.17 13.65 12.27
C GLN A 303 -10.90 14.63 13.40
N THR A 304 -10.80 14.17 14.65
CA THR A 304 -10.46 15.03 15.79
C THR A 304 -9.04 15.59 15.69
N ALA A 305 -8.08 14.79 15.22
CA ALA A 305 -6.70 15.23 14.97
C ALA A 305 -6.60 16.18 13.76
N PHE A 306 -7.33 15.88 12.68
CA PHE A 306 -7.36 16.76 11.52
C PHE A 306 -8.05 18.10 11.81
N LYS A 307 -9.11 18.12 12.62
CA LYS A 307 -9.74 19.37 13.08
C LYS A 307 -8.78 20.22 13.89
N ALA A 308 -7.98 19.61 14.77
CA ALA A 308 -6.92 20.32 15.50
C ALA A 308 -5.84 20.90 14.58
N ALA A 309 -5.70 20.35 13.37
CA ALA A 309 -4.80 20.83 12.32
C ALA A 309 -5.48 21.76 11.30
N GLY A 310 -6.71 22.22 11.55
CA GLY A 310 -7.43 23.16 10.68
C GLY A 310 -8.27 22.52 9.55
N PHE A 311 -8.34 21.19 9.47
CA PHE A 311 -9.16 20.49 8.48
C PHE A 311 -10.40 19.81 9.07
N LYS A 312 -11.57 20.07 8.47
CA LYS A 312 -12.76 19.23 8.62
C LYS A 312 -12.87 18.27 7.43
N ASN A 313 -13.51 17.12 7.63
CA ASN A 313 -13.74 16.14 6.57
C ASN A 313 -12.44 15.73 5.85
N ALA A 314 -11.32 15.68 6.57
CA ALA A 314 -10.04 15.29 6.00
C ALA A 314 -9.95 13.79 5.75
N ILE A 315 -10.52 13.00 6.66
CA ILE A 315 -10.59 11.55 6.59
C ILE A 315 -12.04 11.09 6.76
N ILE A 316 -12.50 10.24 5.84
CA ILE A 316 -13.88 9.73 5.85
C ILE A 316 -13.90 8.25 5.49
N ALA A 317 -14.90 7.54 6.00
CA ALA A 317 -15.13 6.14 5.68
C ALA A 317 -16.39 5.97 4.82
N LYS A 318 -16.35 5.08 3.83
CA LYS A 318 -17.46 4.81 2.91
C LYS A 318 -17.72 3.32 2.76
N ASP A 319 -18.97 2.98 2.46
CA ASP A 319 -19.24 1.70 1.82
C ASP A 319 -18.70 1.74 0.38
N PRO A 320 -18.24 0.60 -0.14
CA PRO A 320 -17.92 0.49 -1.55
C PRO A 320 -19.22 0.64 -2.34
N PRO A 321 -19.15 1.14 -3.58
CA PRO A 321 -20.33 1.14 -4.45
C PRO A 321 -20.90 -0.28 -4.55
N SER A 322 -22.19 -0.41 -4.82
CA SER A 322 -22.79 -1.71 -5.09
C SER A 322 -22.21 -2.33 -6.37
N VAL A 323 -22.43 -3.64 -6.59
CA VAL A 323 -21.97 -4.29 -7.83
C VAL A 323 -22.69 -3.68 -9.04
N GLU A 324 -23.93 -3.25 -8.85
CA GLU A 324 -24.76 -2.60 -9.85
C GLU A 324 -24.29 -1.16 -10.14
N GLU A 325 -23.89 -0.41 -9.10
CA GLU A 325 -23.38 0.97 -9.23
C GLU A 325 -22.00 1.01 -9.91
N ASN A 326 -21.11 0.08 -9.54
CA ASN A 326 -19.80 -0.04 -10.14
C ASN A 326 -19.30 -1.50 -10.07
N PRO A 327 -19.52 -2.29 -11.14
CA PRO A 327 -19.08 -3.68 -11.19
C PRO A 327 -17.55 -3.81 -11.24
N GLU A 328 -16.86 -2.79 -11.73
CA GLU A 328 -15.39 -2.75 -11.83
C GLU A 328 -14.72 -2.28 -10.54
N TRP A 329 -15.50 -1.85 -9.54
CA TRP A 329 -14.94 -1.51 -8.23
C TRP A 329 -14.30 -2.75 -7.61
N THR A 330 -13.02 -2.61 -7.29
CA THR A 330 -12.24 -3.61 -6.58
C THR A 330 -11.40 -2.89 -5.53
N PRO A 331 -11.08 -3.56 -4.42
CA PRO A 331 -10.08 -3.07 -3.50
C PRO A 331 -8.69 -2.89 -4.13
N GLU A 332 -8.40 -3.47 -5.30
CA GLU A 332 -7.08 -3.40 -5.96
C GLU A 332 -6.86 -2.16 -6.84
N ASP A 333 -7.89 -1.33 -7.01
CA ASP A 333 -7.76 -0.07 -7.73
C ASP A 333 -7.09 0.97 -6.81
N ALA A 334 -5.92 1.47 -7.20
CA ALA A 334 -5.08 2.35 -6.38
C ALA A 334 -5.74 3.72 -6.08
N ARG A 335 -6.90 4.01 -6.68
CA ARG A 335 -7.73 5.16 -6.31
C ARG A 335 -8.40 5.00 -4.95
N TYR A 336 -8.53 3.78 -4.44
CA TYR A 336 -9.26 3.47 -3.22
C TYR A 336 -8.32 2.89 -2.16
N SER A 337 -8.35 3.46 -0.95
CA SER A 337 -7.77 2.84 0.24
C SER A 337 -8.85 2.01 0.91
N VAL A 338 -8.54 0.78 1.35
CA VAL A 338 -9.57 -0.18 1.77
C VAL A 338 -9.20 -0.87 3.08
N VAL A 339 -10.18 -1.05 3.97
CA VAL A 339 -10.08 -2.02 5.07
C VAL A 339 -10.50 -3.38 4.53
N ARG A 340 -9.52 -4.26 4.30
CA ARG A 340 -9.70 -5.60 3.70
C ARG A 340 -9.97 -6.63 4.77
N TYR A 341 -11.09 -7.33 4.68
CA TYR A 341 -11.48 -8.33 5.68
C TYR A 341 -10.97 -9.72 5.29
N LEU A 342 -10.03 -10.26 6.05
CA LEU A 342 -9.34 -11.50 5.77
C LEU A 342 -9.87 -12.63 6.67
N ALA A 343 -10.34 -13.71 6.04
CA ALA A 343 -10.67 -14.96 6.70
C ALA A 343 -9.39 -15.69 7.13
N SER A 344 -8.79 -15.25 8.24
CA SER A 344 -7.51 -15.76 8.73
C SER A 344 -7.52 -15.95 10.24
N PRO A 345 -6.89 -17.04 10.74
CA PRO A 345 -6.83 -17.32 12.17
C PRO A 345 -5.81 -16.45 12.92
N ILE A 346 -5.01 -15.65 12.22
CA ILE A 346 -4.01 -14.76 12.82
C ILE A 346 -4.73 -13.71 13.69
N PRO A 347 -4.43 -13.63 14.99
CA PRO A 347 -5.08 -12.68 15.89
C PRO A 347 -4.36 -11.32 15.82
N ASN A 348 -4.51 -10.60 14.71
CA ASN A 348 -3.84 -9.31 14.51
C ASN A 348 -4.58 -8.42 13.49
N ALA A 349 -4.13 -7.18 13.33
CA ALA A 349 -4.37 -6.33 12.16
C ALA A 349 -3.04 -5.68 11.72
N ASN A 350 -2.99 -5.12 10.51
CA ASN A 350 -1.91 -4.20 10.14
C ASN A 350 -2.37 -3.16 9.12
N GLY A 351 -1.96 -1.91 9.30
CA GLY A 351 -2.17 -0.80 8.38
C GLY A 351 -0.92 -0.39 7.60
N PRO A 352 -0.47 -1.16 6.60
CA PRO A 352 0.63 -0.75 5.74
C PRO A 352 0.22 0.40 4.81
N HIS A 353 1.21 1.18 4.39
CA HIS A 353 1.03 2.21 3.37
C HIS A 353 2.02 2.03 2.22
N VAL A 354 1.66 2.57 1.06
CA VAL A 354 2.51 2.64 -0.12
C VAL A 354 2.84 4.09 -0.41
N SER A 355 4.14 4.42 -0.40
CA SER A 355 4.62 5.79 -0.60
C SER A 355 5.42 5.97 -1.89
N ASP A 356 5.30 7.16 -2.48
CA ASP A 356 6.21 7.64 -3.52
C ASP A 356 7.61 7.83 -2.91
N PRO A 357 8.62 7.02 -3.31
CA PRO A 357 9.94 7.07 -2.73
C PRO A 357 10.68 8.38 -3.02
N ARG A 358 10.17 9.25 -3.90
CA ARG A 358 10.76 10.56 -4.20
C ARG A 358 10.30 11.65 -3.25
N SER A 359 9.20 11.48 -2.53
CA SER A 359 8.60 12.54 -1.71
C SER A 359 8.12 12.10 -0.33
N GLY A 360 7.85 10.81 -0.15
CA GLY A 360 7.14 10.28 1.02
C GLY A 360 5.62 10.41 0.90
N GLU A 361 5.08 10.87 -0.23
CA GLU A 361 3.63 10.93 -0.44
C GLU A 361 3.01 9.53 -0.34
N ILE A 362 2.14 9.30 0.63
CA ILE A 362 1.32 8.10 0.71
C ILE A 362 0.31 8.14 -0.44
N LEU A 363 0.36 7.12 -1.30
CA LEU A 363 -0.45 7.01 -2.51
C LEU A 363 -1.76 6.27 -2.25
N GLU A 364 -1.66 5.17 -1.51
CA GLU A 364 -2.76 4.30 -1.07
C GLU A 364 -2.39 3.61 0.24
N SER A 365 -3.41 3.10 0.93
CA SER A 365 -3.22 2.18 2.04
C SER A 365 -4.34 1.13 2.10
N ASP A 366 -3.93 -0.12 2.36
CA ASP A 366 -4.80 -1.27 2.53
C ASP A 366 -4.63 -1.83 3.95
N ILE A 367 -5.60 -1.59 4.84
CA ILE A 367 -5.60 -2.16 6.19
C ILE A 367 -6.00 -3.63 6.08
N ASN A 368 -5.11 -4.53 6.50
CA ASN A 368 -5.37 -5.95 6.57
C ASN A 368 -6.06 -6.26 7.91
N TRP A 369 -7.36 -6.54 7.84
CA TRP A 369 -8.19 -6.87 9.00
C TRP A 369 -8.39 -8.38 9.09
N TYR A 370 -7.74 -9.04 10.05
CA TYR A 370 -7.86 -10.48 10.21
C TYR A 370 -9.03 -10.79 11.12
N HIS A 371 -9.87 -11.76 10.74
CA HIS A 371 -11.06 -12.13 11.51
C HIS A 371 -10.75 -12.37 13.00
N ASN A 372 -9.65 -13.05 13.32
CA ASN A 372 -9.31 -13.42 14.70
C ASN A 372 -8.71 -12.28 15.54
N VAL A 373 -8.63 -11.05 15.04
CA VAL A 373 -8.32 -9.89 15.88
C VAL A 373 -9.29 -9.77 17.06
N MET A 374 -10.55 -10.21 16.87
CA MET A 374 -11.57 -10.26 17.91
C MET A 374 -11.17 -11.17 19.08
N SER A 375 -10.48 -12.30 18.84
CA SER A 375 -9.99 -13.18 19.91
C SER A 375 -8.90 -12.50 20.74
N LEU A 376 -8.05 -11.68 20.10
CA LEU A 376 -7.00 -10.93 20.78
C LEU A 376 -7.60 -9.90 21.74
N VAL A 377 -8.51 -9.07 21.24
CA VAL A 377 -9.12 -8.00 22.03
C VAL A 377 -10.09 -8.55 23.06
N ASN A 378 -10.73 -9.69 22.83
CA ASN A 378 -11.50 -10.40 23.85
C ASN A 378 -10.61 -10.75 25.05
N GLY A 379 -9.49 -11.43 24.80
CA GLY A 379 -8.54 -11.81 25.85
C GLY A 379 -7.95 -10.60 26.57
N TRP A 380 -7.53 -9.56 25.84
CA TRP A 380 -7.01 -8.34 26.45
C TRP A 380 -8.05 -7.63 27.31
N PHE A 381 -9.26 -7.41 26.80
CA PHE A 381 -10.28 -6.67 27.52
C PHE A 381 -10.77 -7.42 28.76
N PHE A 382 -10.95 -8.75 28.65
CA PHE A 382 -11.25 -9.60 29.80
C PHE A 382 -10.15 -9.48 30.86
N THR A 383 -8.90 -9.80 30.50
CA THR A 383 -7.78 -9.84 31.46
C THR A 383 -7.48 -8.49 32.10
N GLN A 384 -7.69 -7.39 31.37
CA GLN A 384 -7.32 -6.06 31.82
C GLN A 384 -8.45 -5.34 32.55
N THR A 385 -9.72 -5.63 32.25
CA THR A 385 -10.83 -4.80 32.75
C THR A 385 -11.90 -5.54 33.53
N ALA A 386 -11.96 -6.89 33.49
CA ALA A 386 -13.05 -7.65 34.11
C ALA A 386 -13.19 -7.43 35.62
N ALA A 387 -12.12 -7.03 36.33
CA ALA A 387 -12.17 -6.68 37.74
C ALA A 387 -13.09 -5.47 38.01
N ALA A 388 -13.01 -4.44 37.17
CA ALA A 388 -13.77 -3.18 37.32
C ALA A 388 -14.94 -3.05 36.34
N ASN A 389 -15.05 -3.93 35.34
CA ASN A 389 -16.04 -3.84 34.26
C ASN A 389 -16.86 -5.13 34.11
N LYS A 390 -18.13 -5.08 34.54
CA LYS A 390 -19.06 -6.20 34.41
C LYS A 390 -19.29 -6.66 32.96
N ALA A 391 -19.22 -5.74 32.00
CA ALA A 391 -19.40 -6.07 30.58
C ALA A 391 -18.26 -6.94 30.02
N ALA A 392 -17.11 -7.00 30.71
CA ALA A 392 -15.96 -7.79 30.34
C ALA A 392 -15.87 -9.13 31.10
N GLN A 393 -16.83 -9.49 31.95
CA GLN A 393 -16.79 -10.69 32.79
C GLN A 393 -17.31 -11.97 32.10
N ASN A 394 -17.90 -11.84 30.91
CA ASN A 394 -18.38 -12.97 30.12
C ASN A 394 -17.33 -13.41 29.10
N SER A 395 -17.29 -14.70 28.78
CA SER A 395 -16.41 -15.22 27.69
C SER A 395 -16.87 -14.75 26.31
N GLU A 396 -18.17 -14.54 26.12
CA GLU A 396 -18.76 -13.98 24.92
C GLU A 396 -19.26 -12.55 25.21
N PHE A 397 -18.68 -11.58 24.52
CA PHE A 397 -19.06 -10.18 24.66
C PHE A 397 -20.26 -9.86 23.79
N SER A 398 -21.06 -8.86 24.20
CA SER A 398 -22.10 -8.33 23.34
C SER A 398 -21.51 -7.70 22.06
N ASP A 399 -22.32 -7.57 21.03
CA ASP A 399 -21.89 -6.95 19.77
C ASP A 399 -21.46 -5.48 19.99
N GLU A 400 -22.03 -4.78 20.97
CA GLU A 400 -21.63 -3.41 21.33
C GLU A 400 -20.22 -3.39 21.94
N VAL A 401 -19.94 -4.28 22.90
CA VAL A 401 -18.62 -4.36 23.53
C VAL A 401 -17.56 -4.77 22.51
N MET A 402 -17.81 -5.82 21.73
CA MET A 402 -16.88 -6.23 20.67
C MET A 402 -16.73 -5.15 19.60
N GLY A 403 -17.81 -4.43 19.28
CA GLY A 403 -17.80 -3.29 18.37
C GLY A 403 -16.85 -2.18 18.80
N GLU A 404 -16.88 -1.76 20.06
CA GLU A 404 -15.95 -0.73 20.56
C GLU A 404 -14.48 -1.22 20.56
N LEU A 405 -14.25 -2.52 20.81
CA LEU A 405 -12.91 -3.11 20.68
C LEU A 405 -12.42 -3.11 19.22
N ILE A 406 -13.31 -3.40 18.27
CA ILE A 406 -13.05 -3.29 16.83
C ILE A 406 -12.74 -1.84 16.44
N ARG A 407 -13.51 -0.87 16.96
CA ARG A 407 -13.27 0.56 16.72
C ARG A 407 -11.89 0.99 17.24
N PHE A 408 -11.50 0.54 18.42
CA PHE A 408 -10.16 0.80 18.99
C PHE A 408 -9.05 0.31 18.05
N VAL A 409 -9.10 -0.95 17.63
CA VAL A 409 -8.08 -1.50 16.72
C VAL A 409 -8.11 -0.78 15.38
N SER A 410 -9.29 -0.50 14.82
CA SER A 410 -9.42 0.24 13.57
C SER A 410 -8.79 1.63 13.67
N SER A 411 -8.98 2.33 14.79
CA SER A 411 -8.37 3.64 15.03
C SER A 411 -6.85 3.55 15.12
N HIS A 412 -6.32 2.52 15.79
CA HIS A 412 -4.87 2.29 15.88
C HIS A 412 -4.25 2.02 14.50
N GLU A 413 -4.85 1.12 13.72
CA GLU A 413 -4.33 0.78 12.39
C GLU A 413 -4.36 1.98 11.44
N VAL A 414 -5.40 2.82 11.51
CA VAL A 414 -5.46 4.06 10.72
C VAL A 414 -4.34 5.02 11.10
N GLY A 415 -3.88 5.04 12.36
CA GLY A 415 -2.71 5.84 12.71
C GLY A 415 -1.45 5.43 11.95
N HIS A 416 -1.23 4.12 11.75
CA HIS A 416 -0.14 3.63 10.90
C HIS A 416 -0.29 4.08 9.45
N THR A 417 -1.51 4.00 8.90
CA THR A 417 -1.76 4.42 7.52
C THR A 417 -1.63 5.92 7.30
N LEU A 418 -1.76 6.73 8.35
CA LEU A 418 -1.51 8.17 8.31
C LEU A 418 -0.01 8.52 8.31
N GLY A 419 0.85 7.58 8.67
CA GLY A 419 2.30 7.77 8.75
C GLY A 419 2.86 7.71 10.19
N LEU A 420 2.08 7.30 11.18
CA LEU A 420 2.53 7.26 12.58
C LEU A 420 3.06 5.87 12.97
N PRO A 421 4.30 5.77 13.50
CA PRO A 421 4.78 4.54 14.11
C PRO A 421 4.17 4.37 15.51
N HIS A 422 4.41 3.22 16.12
CA HIS A 422 4.10 3.04 17.55
C HIS A 422 4.82 4.07 18.41
N ASN A 423 4.13 4.59 19.43
CA ASN A 423 4.67 5.50 20.42
C ASN A 423 4.81 4.82 21.80
N MET A 424 5.78 3.91 21.91
CA MET A 424 6.00 3.07 23.10
C MET A 424 6.33 3.84 24.39
N GLY A 425 6.62 5.14 24.29
CA GLY A 425 6.97 5.99 25.43
C GLY A 425 5.84 6.89 25.92
N SER A 426 4.68 6.92 25.23
CA SER A 426 3.68 7.95 25.46
C SER A 426 3.05 7.87 26.86
N SER A 427 2.79 6.65 27.33
CA SER A 427 2.07 6.36 28.58
C SER A 427 2.83 6.78 29.82
N SER A 428 4.15 6.97 29.73
CA SER A 428 4.97 7.52 30.81
C SER A 428 4.65 8.97 31.16
N ALA A 429 3.88 9.68 30.32
CA ALA A 429 3.52 11.08 30.54
C ALA A 429 2.38 11.27 31.57
N TYR A 430 1.60 10.23 31.84
CA TYR A 430 0.49 10.29 32.81
C TYR A 430 0.88 9.58 34.10
N LYS A 431 0.48 10.12 35.25
CA LYS A 431 0.67 9.42 36.52
C LYS A 431 -0.32 8.28 36.63
N VAL A 432 0.05 7.23 37.35
CA VAL A 432 -0.81 6.05 37.51
C VAL A 432 -2.09 6.41 38.26
N GLU A 433 -2.01 7.32 39.23
CA GLU A 433 -3.15 7.76 40.04
C GLU A 433 -4.19 8.50 39.21
N ASP A 434 -3.76 9.27 38.20
CA ASP A 434 -4.65 10.02 37.31
C ASP A 434 -5.54 9.08 36.47
N LEU A 435 -5.09 7.83 36.25
CA LEU A 435 -5.87 6.83 35.50
C LEU A 435 -7.07 6.28 36.29
N ARG A 436 -7.18 6.60 37.58
CA ARG A 436 -8.36 6.30 38.42
C ARG A 436 -9.35 7.48 38.50
N ASP A 437 -9.00 8.64 37.94
CA ASP A 437 -9.86 9.83 37.92
C ASP A 437 -10.75 9.84 36.65
N PRO A 438 -12.09 9.82 36.79
CA PRO A 438 -13.00 9.84 35.65
C PRO A 438 -12.93 11.15 34.86
N GLU A 439 -12.70 12.29 35.50
CA GLU A 439 -12.61 13.57 34.79
C GLU A 439 -11.30 13.66 34.00
N PHE A 440 -10.20 13.16 34.58
CA PHE A 440 -8.93 13.06 33.86
C PHE A 440 -9.03 12.15 32.64
N THR A 441 -9.48 10.91 32.84
CA THR A 441 -9.49 9.89 31.76
C THR A 441 -10.49 10.23 30.66
N LYS A 442 -11.62 10.87 30.96
CA LYS A 442 -12.54 11.38 29.92
C LYS A 442 -11.92 12.50 29.08
N LYS A 443 -11.09 13.35 29.68
CA LYS A 443 -10.45 14.48 29.00
C LYS A 443 -9.21 14.06 28.20
N TYR A 444 -8.39 13.19 28.77
CA TYR A 444 -7.05 12.89 28.27
C TYR A 444 -6.87 11.47 27.75
N GLY A 445 -7.88 10.60 27.93
CA GLY A 445 -7.76 9.17 27.66
C GLY A 445 -6.86 8.47 28.68
N THR A 446 -6.44 7.24 28.35
CA THR A 446 -5.55 6.42 29.18
C THR A 446 -4.08 6.55 28.78
N ALA A 447 -3.81 7.16 27.62
CA ALA A 447 -2.47 7.48 27.13
C ALA A 447 -2.52 8.72 26.22
N PRO A 448 -1.42 9.48 26.08
CA PRO A 448 -1.36 10.61 25.15
C PRO A 448 -1.51 10.26 23.68
N SER A 449 -1.28 8.99 23.32
CA SER A 449 -1.31 8.51 21.95
C SER A 449 -2.00 7.15 21.88
N ILE A 450 -2.94 6.99 20.94
CA ILE A 450 -3.50 5.67 20.63
C ILE A 450 -2.45 4.72 20.04
N MET A 451 -1.35 5.28 19.51
CA MET A 451 -0.25 4.51 18.91
C MET A 451 0.67 3.88 19.95
N ASP A 452 0.42 4.09 21.24
CA ASP A 452 1.11 3.38 22.31
C ASP A 452 0.54 1.96 22.48
N TYR A 453 1.28 1.13 23.20
CA TYR A 453 0.84 -0.16 23.70
C TYR A 453 0.20 -0.08 25.08
N ALA A 454 -0.14 1.13 25.54
CA ALA A 454 -1.11 1.32 26.60
C ALA A 454 -2.50 0.90 26.06
N ARG A 455 -2.83 -0.37 26.31
CA ARG A 455 -4.09 -1.01 25.93
C ARG A 455 -5.22 -0.51 26.84
N PHE A 456 -5.97 -1.40 27.48
CA PHE A 456 -7.08 -1.00 28.34
C PHE A 456 -6.62 -0.62 29.74
N ASN A 457 -7.35 0.29 30.39
CA ASN A 457 -7.04 0.79 31.72
C ASN A 457 -7.23 -0.30 32.79
N TYR A 458 -6.17 -1.06 33.05
CA TYR A 458 -6.16 -2.12 34.08
C TYR A 458 -5.89 -1.60 35.50
N ILE A 459 -5.67 -0.29 35.66
CA ILE A 459 -5.49 0.35 36.96
C ILE A 459 -6.84 0.60 37.63
N ALA A 460 -7.90 0.82 36.84
CA ALA A 460 -9.26 1.05 37.30
C ALA A 460 -9.74 -0.06 38.26
N GLN A 461 -10.35 0.36 39.37
CA GLN A 461 -10.97 -0.50 40.38
C GLN A 461 -12.50 -0.37 40.37
N PRO A 462 -13.25 -1.31 41.00
CA PRO A 462 -14.72 -1.27 41.02
C PRO A 462 -15.32 0.04 41.54
N GLU A 463 -14.63 0.74 42.45
CA GLU A 463 -15.04 2.03 43.00
C GLU A 463 -14.80 3.23 42.07
N ASP A 464 -13.96 3.09 41.03
CA ASP A 464 -13.59 4.16 40.11
C ASP A 464 -14.67 4.37 39.02
N VAL A 465 -15.91 4.65 39.44
CA VAL A 465 -17.07 4.70 38.54
C VAL A 465 -16.90 5.80 37.48
N GLY A 466 -17.03 5.43 36.20
CA GLY A 466 -17.03 6.35 35.07
C GLY A 466 -15.65 6.68 34.49
N VAL A 467 -14.58 6.00 34.93
CA VAL A 467 -13.27 6.07 34.30
C VAL A 467 -13.28 5.48 32.90
N SER A 468 -12.53 6.10 31.99
CA SER A 468 -12.38 5.56 30.63
C SER A 468 -11.45 4.36 30.65
N LEU A 469 -11.88 3.29 29.98
CA LEU A 469 -11.09 2.05 29.85
C LEU A 469 -10.26 2.01 28.58
N PHE A 470 -10.47 2.91 27.64
CA PHE A 470 -9.91 2.87 26.29
C PHE A 470 -8.88 3.99 26.08
N PRO A 471 -7.78 3.71 25.38
CA PRO A 471 -6.97 4.75 24.77
C PRO A 471 -7.75 5.32 23.56
N ASN A 472 -7.61 6.62 23.32
CA ASN A 472 -8.31 7.35 22.27
C ASN A 472 -7.29 8.13 21.43
N ILE A 473 -7.73 8.78 20.35
CA ILE A 473 -6.93 9.78 19.64
C ILE A 473 -6.56 10.91 20.62
N GLY A 474 -5.33 10.83 21.12
CA GLY A 474 -4.88 11.57 22.29
C GLY A 474 -4.26 12.92 21.93
N ILE A 475 -3.74 13.61 22.95
CA ILE A 475 -3.13 14.92 22.77
C ILE A 475 -1.88 14.88 21.88
N TYR A 476 -1.08 13.80 21.96
CA TYR A 476 0.10 13.64 21.14
C TYR A 476 -0.26 13.34 19.68
N ASP A 477 -1.29 12.53 19.43
CA ASP A 477 -1.76 12.23 18.08
C ASP A 477 -2.21 13.51 17.36
N LYS A 478 -3.01 14.34 18.05
CA LYS A 478 -3.47 15.65 17.56
C LYS A 478 -2.30 16.58 17.28
N TYR A 479 -1.34 16.67 18.20
CA TYR A 479 -0.12 17.46 18.02
C TYR A 479 0.71 16.96 16.82
N SER A 480 0.89 15.66 16.67
CA SER A 480 1.71 15.06 15.61
C SER A 480 1.13 15.33 14.22
N ILE A 481 -0.19 15.14 14.05
CA ILE A 481 -0.90 15.46 12.81
C ILE A 481 -0.83 16.96 12.51
N ALA A 482 -1.09 17.82 13.50
CA ALA A 482 -0.97 19.27 13.34
C ALA A 482 0.45 19.70 12.94
N TRP A 483 1.49 19.12 13.54
CA TRP A 483 2.89 19.44 13.22
C TRP A 483 3.28 19.12 11.77
N VAL A 484 2.64 18.13 11.14
CA VAL A 484 2.88 17.78 9.74
C VAL A 484 2.10 18.66 8.77
N ILE A 485 0.89 19.08 9.16
CA ILE A 485 0.02 19.91 8.32
C ILE A 485 0.42 21.39 8.40
N ASN A 486 0.68 21.89 9.60
CA ASN A 486 1.06 23.27 9.85
C ASN A 486 2.55 23.44 9.52
N LEU A 487 2.80 23.64 8.23
CA LEU A 487 4.05 24.19 7.75
C LEU A 487 4.00 25.71 8.02
N PHE A 488 4.67 26.10 9.10
CA PHE A 488 4.86 27.48 9.61
C PHE A 488 3.88 27.89 10.71
#